data_AF-A0A139CIV4-F1
#
_entry.id   AF-A0A139CIV4-F1
#
_cell.length_a   1.000
_cell.length_b   1.000
_cell.length_c   1.000
_cell.angle_alpha   90.00
_cell.angle_beta   90.00
_cell.angle_gamma   90.00
#
_symmetry.space_group_name_H-M   'P 1'
#
loop_
_entity.id
_entity.type
_entity.pdbx_description
1 polymer ?
#
loop_
_entity_poly.entity_id
_entity_poly.type
_entity_poly.pdbx_seq_one_letter_code
_entity_poly.pdbx_strand_id
1 'polypeptide(L)'
;MLFDQINKELELAERHLMVLKAVIERGPIGILKLSEDTGMPTHKVRYSLRILEQEQLIKPSSHGAVAGDAVEQFMSDFESDICDVISKAAHIREIGKPE
;
A
#
# COMPACT_ATOMS: atom_id res chain seq x y z
N MET A 1 -10.40 15.36 -13.98
CA MET A 1 -11.83 15.02 -13.86
C MET A 1 -12.17 14.75 -12.40
N LEU A 2 -13.46 14.61 -12.08
CA LEU A 2 -13.97 14.49 -10.71
C LEU A 2 -13.33 13.32 -9.92
N PHE A 3 -13.00 12.21 -10.58
CA PHE A 3 -12.47 11.00 -9.95
C PHE A 3 -10.94 10.88 -9.97
N ASP A 4 -10.21 11.83 -10.56
CA ASP A 4 -8.76 11.70 -10.78
C ASP A 4 -7.99 11.54 -9.46
N GLN A 5 -8.34 12.32 -8.44
CA GLN A 5 -7.67 12.24 -7.15
C GLN A 5 -7.94 10.89 -6.48
N ILE A 6 -9.17 10.37 -6.56
CA ILE A 6 -9.53 9.08 -5.96
C ILE A 6 -8.77 7.94 -6.66
N ASN A 7 -8.74 7.94 -7.99
CA ASN A 7 -8.00 6.95 -8.76
C ASN A 7 -6.51 6.98 -8.41
N LYS A 8 -5.93 8.18 -8.30
CA LYS A 8 -4.54 8.35 -7.89
C LYS A 8 -4.28 7.78 -6.49
N GLU A 9 -5.14 8.06 -5.51
CA GLU A 9 -4.98 7.51 -4.16
C GLU A 9 -5.10 5.98 -4.14
N LEU A 10 -5.99 5.39 -4.93
CA LEU A 10 -6.10 3.93 -5.07
C LEU A 10 -4.84 3.30 -5.68
N GLU A 11 -4.26 3.91 -6.72
CA GLU A 11 -2.98 3.48 -7.30
C GLU A 11 -1.81 3.59 -6.30
N LEU A 12 -1.82 4.63 -5.47
CA LEU A 12 -0.83 4.79 -4.40
C LEU A 12 -0.98 3.68 -3.36
N ALA A 13 -2.19 3.41 -2.89
CA ALA A 13 -2.50 2.38 -1.92
C ALA A 13 -2.10 0.97 -2.42
N GLU A 14 -2.46 0.61 -3.66
CA GLU A 14 -2.06 -0.64 -4.30
C GLU A 14 -0.54 -0.81 -4.25
N ARG A 15 0.18 0.22 -4.71
CA ARG A 15 1.64 0.20 -4.70
C ARG A 15 2.22 0.06 -3.29
N HIS A 16 1.66 0.76 -2.30
CA HIS A 16 2.12 0.67 -0.92
C HIS A 16 1.95 -0.76 -0.38
N LEU A 17 0.80 -1.38 -0.63
CA LEU A 17 0.51 -2.76 -0.26
C LEU A 17 1.44 -3.76 -0.95
N MET A 18 1.74 -3.58 -2.23
CA MET A 18 2.70 -4.44 -2.94
C MET A 18 4.10 -4.40 -2.30
N VAL A 19 4.57 -3.20 -1.91
CA VAL A 19 5.86 -3.05 -1.22
C VAL A 19 5.81 -3.65 0.17
N LEU A 20 4.74 -3.38 0.95
CA LEU A 20 4.58 -3.93 2.28
C LEU A 20 4.59 -5.46 2.27
N LYS A 21 3.82 -6.08 1.38
CA LYS A 21 3.77 -7.54 1.22
C LYS A 21 5.14 -8.13 0.90
N ALA A 22 5.90 -7.50 0.00
CA ALA A 22 7.26 -7.94 -0.31
C ALA A 22 8.20 -7.85 0.90
N VAL A 23 8.07 -6.80 1.73
CA VAL A 23 8.85 -6.66 2.97
C VAL A 23 8.46 -7.72 4.01
N ILE A 24 7.17 -8.02 4.17
CA ILE A 24 6.69 -9.07 5.10
C ILE A 24 7.20 -10.44 4.68
N GLU A 25 7.11 -10.78 3.39
CA GLU A 25 7.43 -12.11 2.89
C GLU A 25 8.94 -12.38 2.78
N ARG A 26 9.73 -11.34 2.49
CA ARG A 26 11.15 -11.48 2.09
C ARG A 26 12.12 -10.60 2.87
N GLY A 27 11.63 -9.86 3.87
CA GLY A 27 12.47 -9.02 4.70
C GLY A 27 13.59 -9.81 5.41
N PRO A 28 14.77 -9.21 5.63
CA PRO A 28 15.18 -7.86 5.25
C PRO A 28 15.39 -7.69 3.74
N ILE A 29 14.81 -6.65 3.14
CA ILE A 29 14.90 -6.40 1.69
C ILE A 29 15.22 -4.94 1.35
N GLY A 30 16.20 -4.74 0.47
CA GLY A 30 16.64 -3.41 0.03
C GLY A 30 15.79 -2.83 -1.10
N ILE A 31 15.84 -1.50 -1.25
CA ILE A 31 15.09 -0.75 -2.26
C ILE A 31 15.34 -1.22 -3.71
N LEU A 32 16.57 -1.59 -4.04
CA LEU A 32 16.92 -2.06 -5.39
C LEU A 32 16.27 -3.42 -5.68
N LYS A 33 16.28 -4.33 -4.71
CA LYS A 33 15.66 -5.65 -4.86
C LYS A 33 14.14 -5.55 -4.92
N LEU A 34 13.53 -4.68 -4.10
CA LEU A 34 12.12 -4.35 -4.20
C LEU A 34 11.74 -3.78 -5.58
N SER A 35 12.56 -2.90 -6.16
CA SER A 35 12.35 -2.35 -7.50
C SER A 35 12.40 -3.43 -8.58
N GLU A 36 13.33 -4.38 -8.47
CA GLU A 36 13.44 -5.52 -9.38
C GLU A 36 12.21 -6.45 -9.26
N ASP A 37 11.89 -6.88 -8.04
CA ASP A 37 10.81 -7.84 -7.77
C ASP A 37 9.43 -7.30 -8.15
N THR A 38 9.22 -6.00 -7.99
CA THR A 38 7.93 -5.36 -8.27
C THR A 38 7.84 -4.73 -9.67
N GLY A 39 8.96 -4.66 -10.41
CA GLY A 39 9.07 -3.91 -11.66
C GLY A 39 8.88 -2.40 -11.51
N MET A 40 8.80 -1.87 -10.28
CA MET A 40 8.54 -0.46 -10.02
C MET A 40 9.82 0.37 -10.05
N PRO A 41 9.78 1.63 -10.53
CA PRO A 41 10.92 2.55 -10.43
C PRO A 41 11.37 2.77 -8.98
N THR A 42 12.68 2.84 -8.74
CA THR A 42 13.28 3.02 -7.42
C THR A 42 12.71 4.20 -6.63
N HIS A 43 12.43 5.33 -7.28
CA HIS A 43 11.85 6.49 -6.60
C HIS A 43 10.42 6.23 -6.10
N LYS A 44 9.64 5.41 -6.80
CA LYS A 44 8.31 4.97 -6.34
C LYS A 44 8.43 4.01 -5.17
N VAL A 45 9.34 3.03 -5.23
CA VAL A 45 9.59 2.13 -4.10
C VAL A 45 10.05 2.92 -2.86
N ARG A 46 10.96 3.88 -3.03
CA ARG A 46 11.43 4.76 -1.95
C ARG A 46 10.29 5.46 -1.26
N TYR A 47 9.40 6.08 -2.05
CA TYR A 47 8.26 6.79 -1.50
C TYR A 47 7.35 5.84 -0.74
N SER A 48 7.11 4.62 -1.24
CA SER A 48 6.34 3.63 -0.50
C SER A 48 6.97 3.23 0.82
N LEU A 49 8.27 2.93 0.84
CA LEU A 49 8.99 2.60 2.07
C LEU A 49 8.86 3.74 3.11
N ARG A 50 9.00 4.99 2.68
CA ARG A 50 8.83 6.14 3.57
C ARG A 50 7.44 6.18 4.21
N ILE A 51 6.37 6.04 3.42
CA ILE A 51 5.00 6.08 3.94
C ILE A 51 4.78 4.93 4.93
N LEU A 52 5.18 3.71 4.55
CA LEU A 52 5.04 2.52 5.40
C LEU A 52 5.83 2.63 6.71
N GLU A 53 7.01 3.28 6.69
CA GLU A 53 7.81 3.54 7.89
C GLU A 53 7.13 4.57 8.81
N GLN A 54 6.54 5.63 8.23
CA GLN A 54 5.78 6.63 8.99
C GLN A 54 4.58 6.00 9.72
N GLU A 55 3.91 5.04 9.08
CA GLU A 55 2.80 4.27 9.65
C GLU A 55 3.28 3.09 10.53
N GLN A 56 4.58 2.95 10.77
CA GLN A 56 5.19 1.88 11.58
C GLN A 56 4.91 0.45 11.07
N LEU A 57 4.50 0.32 9.81
CA LEU A 57 4.25 -0.96 9.13
C LEU A 57 5.55 -1.64 8.71
N ILE A 58 6.63 -0.85 8.53
CA ILE A 58 7.99 -1.35 8.32
C ILE A 58 8.99 -0.61 9.21
N LYS A 59 10.20 -1.15 9.32
CA LYS A 59 11.35 -0.52 9.98
C LYS A 59 12.63 -0.66 9.15
N PRO A 60 13.55 0.31 9.22
CA PRO A 60 14.86 0.19 8.60
C PRO A 60 15.76 -0.79 9.36
N SER A 61 16.59 -1.54 8.64
CA SER A 61 17.68 -2.35 9.20
C SER A 61 18.96 -2.18 8.38
N SER A 62 20.07 -2.71 8.86
CA SER A 62 21.35 -2.73 8.13
C SER A 62 21.31 -3.48 6.80
N HIS A 63 20.34 -4.38 6.61
CA HIS A 63 20.19 -5.22 5.42
C HIS A 63 18.96 -4.87 4.56
N GLY A 64 18.22 -3.81 4.91
CA GLY A 64 17.01 -3.38 4.20
C GLY A 64 15.80 -3.22 5.12
N ALA A 65 14.62 -3.02 4.54
CA ALA A 65 13.38 -2.90 5.29
C ALA A 65 12.93 -4.26 5.84
N VAL A 66 12.41 -4.25 7.07
CA VAL A 66 11.77 -5.39 7.73
C VAL A 66 10.36 -5.00 8.18
N ALA A 67 9.53 -6.00 8.49
CA ALA A 67 8.21 -5.78 9.10
C ALA A 67 8.31 -4.93 10.38
N GLY A 68 7.38 -3.98 10.54
CA GLY A 68 7.26 -3.13 11.71
C GLY A 68 6.24 -3.65 12.71
N ASP A 69 6.13 -3.00 13.87
CA ASP A 69 5.31 -3.50 14.99
C ASP A 69 3.81 -3.40 14.71
N ALA A 70 3.39 -2.43 13.88
CA ALA A 70 1.99 -2.22 13.56
C ALA A 70 1.46 -3.16 12.46
N VAL A 71 2.34 -3.97 11.83
CA VAL A 71 1.97 -4.73 10.64
C VAL A 71 0.93 -5.81 10.92
N GLU A 72 1.02 -6.50 12.06
CA GLU A 72 0.09 -7.57 12.41
C GLU A 72 -1.33 -7.02 12.62
N GLN A 73 -1.43 -5.91 13.34
CA GLN A 73 -2.71 -5.22 13.56
C GLN A 73 -3.29 -4.73 12.23
N PHE A 74 -2.48 -4.05 11.41
CA PHE A 74 -2.90 -3.59 10.09
C PHE A 74 -3.44 -4.73 9.21
N MET A 75 -2.75 -5.87 9.17
CA MET A 75 -3.18 -7.02 8.38
C MET A 75 -4.46 -7.66 8.94
N SER A 76 -4.67 -7.62 10.26
CA SER A 76 -5.90 -8.08 10.90
C SER A 76 -7.10 -7.17 10.55
N ASP A 77 -6.88 -5.86 10.46
CA ASP A 77 -7.92 -4.87 10.19
C ASP A 77 -8.19 -4.67 8.69
N PHE A 78 -7.23 -5.05 7.83
CA PHE A 78 -7.23 -4.79 6.39
C PHE A 78 -8.53 -5.18 5.69
N GLU A 79 -9.08 -6.36 5.99
CA GLU A 79 -10.30 -6.86 5.35
C GLU A 79 -11.50 -5.95 5.65
N SER A 80 -11.62 -5.47 6.89
CA SER A 80 -12.67 -4.55 7.28
C SER A 80 -12.48 -3.20 6.58
N ASP A 81 -11.26 -2.67 6.60
CA ASP A 81 -10.95 -1.36 6.03
C ASP A 81 -11.20 -1.31 4.51
N ILE A 82 -10.81 -2.36 3.78
CA ILE A 82 -11.05 -2.40 2.33
C ILE A 82 -12.53 -2.60 2.00
N CYS A 83 -13.28 -3.36 2.80
CA CYS A 83 -14.73 -3.50 2.66
C CYS A 83 -15.45 -2.16 2.79
N ASP A 84 -15.01 -1.29 3.70
CA ASP A 84 -15.57 0.05 3.85
C ASP A 84 -15.33 0.92 2.61
N VAL A 85 -14.13 0.84 2.01
CA VAL A 85 -13.81 1.55 0.76
C VAL A 85 -14.68 1.05 -0.39
N ILE A 86 -14.81 -0.27 -0.54
CA ILE A 86 -15.64 -0.91 -1.57
C ILE A 86 -17.11 -0.48 -1.42
N SER A 87 -17.63 -0.48 -0.19
CA SER A 87 -19.01 -0.10 0.11
C SER A 87 -19.29 1.35 -0.28
N LYS A 88 -18.36 2.27 0.03
CA LYS A 88 -18.45 3.68 -0.38
C LYS A 88 -18.44 3.83 -1.90
N ALA A 89 -17.54 3.14 -2.59
CA ALA A 89 -17.46 3.15 -4.06
C ALA A 89 -18.73 2.58 -4.70
N ALA A 90 -19.28 1.50 -4.15
CA ALA A 90 -20.54 0.91 -4.60
C ALA A 90 -21.71 1.89 -4.44
N HIS A 91 -21.81 2.58 -3.31
CA HIS A 91 -22.84 3.60 -3.09
C HIS A 91 -22.73 4.77 -4.09
N ILE A 92 -21.51 5.26 -4.36
CA ILE A 92 -21.28 6.29 -5.38
C ILE A 92 -21.75 5.82 -6.77
N ARG A 93 -21.50 4.55 -7.12
CA ARG A 93 -21.98 3.96 -8.36
C ARG A 93 -23.50 3.96 -8.45
N GLU A 94 -24.21 3.62 -7.36
CA GLU A 94 -25.69 3.63 -7.35
C GLU A 94 -26.26 5.04 -7.58
N ILE A 95 -25.65 6.08 -7.00
CA ILE A 95 -26.07 7.48 -7.23
C ILE A 95 -25.91 7.87 -8.71
N GLY A 96 -24.85 7.38 -9.37
CA GLY A 96 -24.54 7.73 -10.76
C GLY A 96 -25.30 6.92 -11.81
N LYS A 97 -26.13 5.94 -11.43
CA LYS A 97 -26.90 5.14 -12.39
C LYS A 97 -27.96 6.02 -13.07
N PRO A 98 -28.07 6.00 -14.41
CA PRO A 98 -29.23 6.58 -15.08
C PRO A 98 -30.49 5.79 -14.71
N GLU A 99 -31.64 6.46 -14.74
CA GLU A 99 -32.97 5.84 -14.65
C GLU A 99 -33.21 4.80 -15.75
#